data_AF-A0A9E3TX62-F1
#
_entry.id   AF-A0A9E3TX62-F1
#
_cell.length_a   1.000
_cell.length_b   1.000
_cell.length_c   1.000
_cell.angle_alpha   90.00
_cell.angle_beta   90.00
_cell.angle_gamma   90.00
#
_symmetry.space_group_name_H-M   'P 1'
#
loop_
_entity.id
_entity.type
_entity.pdbx_description
1 polymer ?
#
loop_
_entity_poly.entity_id
_entity_poly.type
_entity_poly.pdbx_seq_one_letter_code
_entity_poly.pdbx_strand_id
1 'polypeptide(L)' 'MPSTVEQHYQARMDSLSPKDRVGRCVAMLQWTRELLARQIVAEHGPMPAERLKWEVAKRMYDADPAAREIIERKLADVSG' A
#
# COMPACT_ATOMS: atom_id res chain seq x y z
N MET A 1 21.81 15.71 -19.65
CA MET A 1 20.70 15.24 -20.52
C MET A 1 20.11 13.99 -19.89
N PRO A 2 18.77 13.83 -19.84
CA PRO A 2 18.15 12.61 -19.31
C PRO A 2 18.55 11.39 -20.16
N SER A 3 18.69 10.24 -19.51
CA SER A 3 19.06 8.99 -20.16
C SER A 3 17.98 8.53 -21.16
N THR A 4 18.36 7.70 -22.13
CA THR A 4 17.42 7.10 -23.09
C THR A 4 16.28 6.35 -22.39
N VAL A 5 16.56 5.69 -21.26
CA VAL A 5 15.56 4.98 -20.46
C VAL A 5 14.55 5.95 -19.84
N GLU A 6 15.02 7.06 -19.26
CA GLU A 6 14.16 8.09 -18.68
C GLU A 6 13.26 8.74 -19.74
N GLN A 7 13.80 9.01 -20.94
CA GLN A 7 13.03 9.57 -22.05
C GLN A 7 11.90 8.62 -22.50
N HIS A 8 12.19 7.33 -22.64
CA HIS A 8 11.16 6.34 -22.99
C HIS A 8 10.13 6.15 -21.89
N TYR A 9 10.55 6.18 -20.63
CA TYR A 9 9.62 6.14 -19.49
C TYR A 9 8.68 7.34 -19.54
N GLN A 10 9.21 8.54 -19.70
CA GLN A 10 8.41 9.77 -19.72
C GLN A 10 7.41 9.77 -20.89
N ALA A 11 7.84 9.41 -22.10
CA ALA A 11 6.95 9.33 -23.26
C ALA A 11 5.79 8.35 -23.03
N ARG A 12 6.04 7.20 -22.38
CA ARG A 12 4.98 6.25 -22.00
C ARG A 12 4.05 6.85 -20.96
N MET A 13 4.58 7.52 -19.95
CA MET A 13 3.78 8.18 -18.92
C MET A 13 2.89 9.27 -19.53
N ASP A 14 3.40 10.06 -20.46
CA ASP A 14 2.67 11.13 -21.13
C ASP A 14 1.54 10.59 -22.01
N SER A 15 1.72 9.41 -22.61
CA SER A 15 0.72 8.74 -23.43
C SER A 15 -0.45 8.12 -22.65
N LEU A 16 -0.38 8.04 -21.32
CA LEU A 16 -1.43 7.42 -20.50
C LEU A 16 -2.69 8.28 -20.45
N SER A 17 -3.84 7.66 -20.70
CA SER A 17 -5.13 8.27 -20.43
C SER A 17 -5.32 8.53 -18.92
N PRO A 18 -6.22 9.44 -18.51
CA PRO A 18 -6.54 9.63 -17.09
C PRO A 18 -6.95 8.33 -16.37
N LYS A 19 -7.70 7.46 -17.05
CA LYS A 19 -8.11 6.16 -16.51
C LYS A 19 -6.91 5.26 -16.25
N ASP A 20 -5.97 5.19 -17.19
CA ASP A 20 -4.79 4.33 -17.05
C ASP A 20 -3.83 4.86 -15.98
N ARG A 21 -3.74 6.19 -15.84
CA ARG A 21 -2.98 6.83 -14.74
C ARG A 21 -3.54 6.43 -13.38
N VAL A 22 -4.85 6.50 -13.19
CA VAL A 22 -5.51 6.04 -11.94
C VAL A 22 -5.30 4.55 -11.74
N GLY A 23 -5.49 3.73 -12.79
CA GLY A 23 -5.26 2.29 -12.73
C GLY A 23 -3.85 1.92 -12.27
N ARG A 24 -2.84 2.64 -12.77
CA ARG A 24 -1.45 2.49 -12.33
C ARG A 24 -1.26 2.86 -10.85
N CYS A 25 -1.83 3.97 -10.40
CA CYS A 25 -1.78 4.36 -8.99
C CYS A 25 -2.40 3.30 -8.07
N VAL A 26 -3.54 2.73 -8.46
CA VAL A 26 -4.19 1.63 -7.72
C VAL A 26 -3.31 0.39 -7.69
N ALA A 27 -2.71 0.01 -8.83
CA ALA A 27 -1.80 -1.13 -8.90
C ALA A 27 -0.56 -0.94 -8.01
N MET A 28 0.03 0.27 -8.00
CA MET A 28 1.15 0.60 -7.11
C MET A 28 0.73 0.55 -5.64
N LEU A 29 -0.45 1.07 -5.29
CA LEU A 29 -0.98 1.02 -3.94
C LEU A 29 -1.17 -0.43 -3.46
N GLN A 30 -1.72 -1.29 -4.33
CA GLN A 30 -1.91 -2.70 -4.04
C GLN A 30 -0.56 -3.41 -3.84
N TRP A 31 0.41 -3.17 -4.71
CA TRP A 31 1.76 -3.71 -4.58
C TRP A 31 2.42 -3.32 -3.25
N THR A 32 2.29 -2.05 -2.84
CA THR A 32 2.79 -1.58 -1.54
C THR A 32 2.15 -2.33 -0.38
N ARG A 33 0.82 -2.52 -0.41
CA ARG A 33 0.10 -3.28 0.62
C ARG A 33 0.60 -4.72 0.73
N GLU A 34 0.81 -5.38 -0.40
CA GLU A 34 1.34 -6.75 -0.44
C GLU A 34 2.78 -6.83 0.06
N LEU A 35 3.61 -5.83 -0.25
CA LEU A 35 4.97 -5.74 0.27
C LEU A 35 4.98 -5.62 1.80
N LEU A 36 4.17 -4.72 2.35
CA LEU A 36 4.04 -4.54 3.79
C LEU A 36 3.49 -5.79 4.47
N ALA A 37 2.50 -6.45 3.86
CA ALA A 37 1.95 -7.70 4.37
C ALA A 37 3.03 -8.78 4.51
N ARG A 38 3.89 -8.94 3.50
CA ARG A 38 5.02 -9.89 3.56
C ARG A 38 6.02 -9.53 4.65
N GLN A 39 6.34 -8.25 4.82
CA GLN A 39 7.24 -7.78 5.88
C GLN A 39 6.67 -8.07 7.28
N ILE A 40 5.39 -7.74 7.50
CA ILE A 40 4.71 -7.97 8.78
C ILE A 40 4.67 -9.46 9.12
N VAL A 41 4.35 -10.34 8.16
CA VAL A 41 4.37 -11.79 8.37
C VAL A 41 5.77 -12.30 8.68
N ALA A 42 6.81 -11.75 8.05
CA ALA A 42 8.19 -12.11 8.36
C ALA A 42 8.63 -11.64 9.76
N GLU A 43 8.17 -10.48 10.22
CA GLU A 43 8.50 -9.88 11.52
C GLU A 43 7.74 -10.52 12.69
N HIS A 44 6.45 -10.82 12.51
CA HIS A 44 5.52 -11.19 13.58
C HIS A 44 4.95 -12.61 13.46
N GLY A 45 5.27 -13.31 12.36
CA GLY A 45 4.71 -14.62 12.04
C GLY A 45 3.34 -14.55 11.35
N PRO A 46 2.82 -15.72 10.91
CA PRO A 46 1.52 -15.81 10.26
C PRO A 46 0.38 -15.37 11.20
N MET A 47 -0.61 -14.69 10.63
CA MET A 47 -1.81 -14.22 11.34
C MET A 47 -3.04 -14.28 10.43
N PRO A 48 -4.27 -14.21 10.98
CA PRO A 48 -5.48 -14.17 10.18
C PRO A 48 -5.47 -13.02 9.17
N ALA A 49 -6.03 -13.24 7.98
CA ALA A 49 -6.00 -12.26 6.89
C ALA A 49 -6.62 -10.90 7.28
N GLU A 50 -7.70 -10.92 8.07
CA GLU A 50 -8.34 -9.69 8.54
C GLU A 50 -7.43 -8.90 9.50
N ARG A 51 -6.72 -9.59 10.40
CA ARG A 51 -5.72 -8.97 11.28
C ARG A 51 -4.57 -8.36 10.47
N LEU A 52 -4.03 -9.12 9.51
CA LEU A 52 -2.93 -8.67 8.65
C LEU A 52 -3.29 -7.41 7.85
N LYS A 53 -4.52 -7.35 7.32
CA LYS A 53 -5.05 -6.17 6.62
C LYS A 53 -5.00 -4.91 7.50
N TRP A 54 -5.38 -5.01 8.77
CA TRP A 54 -5.35 -3.87 9.69
C TRP A 54 -3.94 -3.51 10.14
N GLU A 55 -3.04 -4.49 10.27
CA GLU A 55 -1.61 -4.22 10.55
C GLU A 55 -0.94 -3.49 9.38
N VAL A 56 -1.26 -3.89 8.15
CA VAL A 56 -0.82 -3.15 6.95
C VAL A 56 -1.38 -1.73 6.96
N ALA A 57 -2.68 -1.56 7.26
CA ALA A 57 -3.29 -0.24 7.36
C ALA A 57 -2.59 0.63 8.42
N LYS A 58 -2.26 0.07 9.59
CA LYS A 58 -1.51 0.75 10.63
C LYS A 58 -0.18 1.24 10.08
N ARG A 59 0.63 0.36 9.48
CA ARG A 59 1.95 0.75 8.91
C ARG A 59 1.85 1.87 7.86
N MET A 60 0.76 1.93 7.10
CA MET A 60 0.56 2.94 6.06
C MET A 60 0.04 4.29 6.58
N TYR A 61 -0.80 4.27 7.62
CA TYR A 61 -1.61 5.42 8.01
C TYR A 61 -1.42 5.85 9.47
N ASP A 62 -0.50 5.24 10.22
CA ASP A 62 -0.27 5.54 11.64
C ASP A 62 -0.01 7.03 11.90
N ALA A 63 0.58 7.75 10.95
CA ALA A 63 0.85 9.18 11.11
C ALA A 63 -0.42 10.05 11.23
N ASP A 64 -1.57 9.61 10.69
CA ASP A 64 -2.86 10.31 10.81
C ASP A 64 -3.60 9.83 12.07
N PRO A 65 -3.82 10.73 13.07
CA PRO A 65 -4.49 10.36 14.33
C PRO A 65 -5.90 9.78 14.13
N ALA A 66 -6.67 10.31 13.17
CA ALA A 66 -8.03 9.84 12.94
C ALA A 66 -8.05 8.43 12.34
N ALA A 67 -7.18 8.17 11.36
CA ALA A 67 -6.99 6.84 10.80
C ALA A 67 -6.49 5.87 11.87
N ARG A 68 -5.50 6.27 12.67
CA ARG A 68 -4.93 5.47 13.76
C ARG A 68 -6.00 5.01 14.74
N GLU A 69 -6.86 5.91 15.22
CA GLU A 69 -7.93 5.56 16.15
C GLU A 69 -8.88 4.48 15.58
N ILE A 70 -9.27 4.64 14.31
CA ILE A 70 -10.14 3.67 13.63
C ILE A 70 -9.44 2.32 13.51
N ILE A 71 -8.17 2.32 13.12
CA ILE A 71 -7.36 1.11 12.91
C ILE A 71 -7.16 0.38 14.24
N GLU A 72 -6.78 1.07 15.32
CA GLU A 72 -6.58 0.45 16.63
C GLU A 72 -7.86 -0.18 17.17
N ARG A 73 -9.03 0.46 17.00
CA ARG A 73 -10.33 -0.16 17.33
C ARG A 73 -10.54 -1.46 16.56
N LYS A 74 -10.31 -1.45 15.25
CA LYS A 74 -10.47 -2.65 14.42
C LYS A 74 -9.47 -3.75 14.76
N LEU A 75 -8.24 -3.37 15.09
CA LEU A 75 -7.22 -4.28 15.57
C LEU A 75 -7.64 -4.96 16.88
N ALA A 76 -8.25 -4.23 17.82
CA ALA A 76 -8.80 -4.81 19.04
C ALA A 76 -9.97 -5.76 18.76
N ASP A 77 -10.91 -5.39 17.87
CA ASP A 77 -12.06 -6.22 17.48
C ASP A 77 -11.64 -7.60 16.91
N VAL A 78 -10.54 -7.66 16.15
CA VAL A 78 -10.13 -8.87 15.41
C VAL A 78 -9.02 -9.66 16.11
N SER A 79 -8.56 -9.21 17.28
CA SER A 79 -7.53 -9.90 18.08
C SER A 79 -8.09 -10.55 19.35
N GLY A 80 -9.39 -10.39 19.61
CA GLY A 80 -10.13 -11.03 20.71
C GLY A 80 -10.66 -12.41 20.37
#